data_AF-A0A368K943-F1
#
_entry.id   AF-A0A368K943-F1
#
_cell.length_a   1.000
_cell.length_b   1.000
_cell.length_c   1.000
_cell.angle_alpha   90.00
_cell.angle_beta   90.00
_cell.angle_gamma   90.00
#
_symmetry.space_group_name_H-M   'P 1'
#
loop_
_entity.id
_entity.type
_entity.pdbx_description
1 polymer ?
#
loop_
_entity_poly.entity_id
_entity_poly.type
_entity_poly.pdbx_seq_one_letter_code
_entity_poly.pdbx_strand_id
1 'polypeptide(L)'
;MATGLIERAMGESRPLRNGVFVAIVGPSGSGKDTILSYARERVQHRPEFHFVRRVVTRAAAGDAEEHDTLDERAFAAALESGAFSLHWDAHGLRYALPKSVDHHVENGSVVVANVSRSLLRDLGSIYANVTVVHLSASPEVLARRLAMRGREDASDIEERLRRSAKAVAELDAAVMLDNSGPVEIAGNRFIAILEKAAAFAAICEQI
;
A
#
# COMPACT_ATOMS: atom_id res chain seq x y z
N MET A 1 -18.59 0.41 9.61
CA MET A 1 -18.44 -1.01 9.94
C MET A 1 -17.80 -1.66 8.73
N ALA A 2 -16.47 -1.76 8.69
CA ALA A 2 -15.77 -2.43 7.61
C ALA A 2 -15.39 -3.83 8.13
N THR A 3 -16.14 -4.82 7.70
CA THR A 3 -15.92 -6.23 8.02
C THR A 3 -15.24 -6.85 6.81
N GLY A 4 -13.94 -7.11 6.90
CA GLY A 4 -13.18 -7.90 5.93
C GLY A 4 -12.36 -8.89 6.73
N LEU A 5 -13.03 -9.88 7.32
CA LEU A 5 -12.38 -10.85 8.19
C LEU A 5 -11.74 -11.94 7.34
N ILE A 6 -10.43 -12.06 7.53
CA ILE A 6 -9.51 -13.07 7.03
C ILE A 6 -10.12 -14.48 7.15
N GLU A 7 -10.45 -15.13 6.03
CA GLU A 7 -10.61 -16.59 6.01
C GLU A 7 -9.24 -17.25 5.76
N ARG A 8 -8.35 -17.14 6.75
CA ARG A 8 -7.34 -18.20 6.95
C ARG A 8 -7.98 -19.18 7.92
N ALA A 9 -8.20 -20.40 7.45
CA ALA A 9 -8.52 -21.53 8.30
C ALA A 9 -7.63 -21.47 9.55
N MET A 10 -8.27 -21.49 10.72
CA MET A 10 -7.60 -21.53 12.02
C MET A 10 -6.80 -22.82 12.14
N GLY A 11 -5.60 -22.82 11.57
CA GLY A 11 -4.46 -23.58 12.00
C GLY A 11 -3.42 -22.57 12.47
N GLU A 12 -2.76 -22.86 13.58
CA GLU A 12 -1.72 -22.06 14.25
C GLU A 12 -0.51 -21.76 13.33
N SER A 13 -0.71 -20.97 12.28
CA SER A 13 0.35 -20.61 11.34
C SER A 13 0.96 -19.30 11.80
N ARG A 14 2.22 -19.36 12.23
CA ARG A 14 3.01 -18.17 12.59
C ARG A 14 3.02 -17.19 11.40
N PRO A 15 3.04 -15.87 11.65
CA PRO A 15 3.17 -14.89 10.58
C PRO A 15 4.46 -15.12 9.79
N LEU A 16 4.47 -14.78 8.50
CA LEU A 16 5.61 -14.95 7.58
C LEU A 16 6.77 -14.03 8.00
N ARG A 17 8.01 -14.56 8.07
CA ARG A 17 9.11 -13.91 8.83
C ARG A 17 10.37 -13.55 8.06
N ASN A 18 10.56 -14.04 6.84
CA ASN A 18 11.86 -13.93 6.19
C ASN A 18 12.04 -12.56 5.52
N GLY A 19 11.00 -12.06 4.87
CA GLY A 19 10.97 -10.76 4.20
C GLY A 19 10.36 -9.65 5.04
N VAL A 20 10.17 -8.49 4.41
CA VAL A 20 9.53 -7.31 5.02
C VAL A 20 8.38 -6.84 4.15
N PHE A 21 7.22 -6.63 4.75
CA PHE A 21 6.10 -5.98 4.10
C PHE A 21 6.13 -4.47 4.37
N VAL A 22 6.38 -3.67 3.33
CA VAL A 22 6.36 -2.21 3.37
C VAL A 22 5.01 -1.70 2.88
N ALA A 23 4.16 -1.29 3.81
CA ALA A 23 2.83 -0.75 3.54
C ALA A 23 2.93 0.77 3.34
N ILE A 24 2.66 1.26 2.13
CA ILE A 24 2.50 2.71 1.89
C ILE A 24 1.03 3.11 2.03
N VAL A 25 0.78 4.05 2.93
CA VAL A 25 -0.54 4.64 3.21
C VAL A 25 -0.46 6.16 3.13
N GLY A 26 -1.61 6.83 3.03
CA GLY A 26 -1.66 8.29 2.97
C GLY A 26 -2.91 8.80 2.28
N PRO A 27 -3.28 10.09 2.43
CA PRO A 27 -4.46 10.66 1.79
C PRO A 27 -4.38 10.56 0.26
N SER A 28 -5.53 10.63 -0.41
CA SER A 28 -5.54 10.84 -1.85
C SER A 28 -4.83 12.16 -2.20
N GLY A 29 -4.06 12.18 -3.29
CA GLY A 29 -3.25 13.34 -3.67
C GLY A 29 -1.88 13.47 -2.98
N SER A 30 -1.56 12.62 -2.00
CA SER A 30 -0.22 12.58 -1.37
C SER A 30 0.90 12.19 -2.34
N GLY A 31 0.58 11.60 -3.48
CA GLY A 31 1.57 11.18 -4.50
C GLY A 31 2.16 9.79 -4.27
N LYS A 32 1.41 8.87 -3.65
CA LYS A 32 1.86 7.49 -3.39
C LYS A 32 2.36 6.79 -4.65
N ASP A 33 1.58 6.83 -5.72
CA ASP A 33 1.94 6.15 -6.97
C ASP A 33 3.15 6.80 -7.65
N THR A 34 3.28 8.12 -7.53
CA THR A 34 4.47 8.86 -8.00
C THR A 34 5.73 8.42 -7.24
N ILE A 35 5.66 8.31 -5.92
CA ILE A 35 6.80 7.87 -5.09
C ILE A 35 7.14 6.39 -5.34
N LEU A 36 6.12 5.54 -5.49
CA LEU A 36 6.33 4.14 -5.85
C LEU A 36 6.99 3.98 -7.21
N SER A 37 6.53 4.72 -8.23
CA SER A 37 7.13 4.74 -9.56
C SER A 37 8.58 5.23 -9.52
N TYR A 38 8.84 6.35 -8.83
CA TYR A 38 10.18 6.91 -8.65
C TYR A 38 11.15 5.90 -8.02
N ALA A 39 10.71 5.22 -6.96
CA ALA A 39 11.54 4.23 -6.26
C ALA A 39 11.75 2.98 -7.10
N ARG A 40 10.69 2.44 -7.72
CA ARG A 40 10.76 1.26 -8.58
C ARG A 40 11.77 1.42 -9.71
N GLU A 41 11.76 2.57 -10.38
CA GLU A 41 12.72 2.88 -11.45
C GLU A 41 14.17 2.82 -10.95
N ARG A 42 14.44 3.34 -9.74
CA ARG A 42 15.79 3.42 -9.18
C ARG A 42 16.30 2.11 -8.61
N VAL A 43 15.41 1.21 -8.19
CA VAL A 43 15.78 -0.10 -7.65
C VAL A 43 15.47 -1.25 -8.62
N GLN A 44 15.19 -0.96 -9.90
CA GLN A 44 14.74 -1.96 -10.89
C GLN A 44 15.73 -3.13 -11.11
N HIS A 45 17.01 -2.93 -10.81
CA HIS A 45 18.05 -3.97 -10.95
C HIS A 45 18.29 -4.78 -9.65
N ARG A 46 17.46 -4.55 -8.63
CA ARG A 46 17.59 -5.17 -7.30
C ARG A 46 16.41 -6.14 -7.08
N PRO A 47 16.61 -7.46 -7.31
CA PRO A 47 15.53 -8.45 -7.33
C PRO A 47 14.88 -8.68 -5.97
N GLU A 48 15.51 -8.25 -4.88
CA GLU A 48 14.96 -8.33 -3.52
C GLU A 48 13.75 -7.40 -3.30
N PHE A 49 13.49 -6.43 -4.19
CA PHE A 49 12.33 -5.54 -4.09
C PHE A 49 11.19 -6.00 -4.99
N HIS A 50 10.03 -6.25 -4.38
CA HIS A 50 8.82 -6.61 -5.09
C HIS A 50 7.74 -5.52 -4.93
N PHE A 51 7.51 -4.73 -5.99
CA PHE A 51 6.45 -3.72 -6.01
C PHE A 51 5.13 -4.34 -6.46
N VAL A 52 4.16 -4.43 -5.54
CA VAL A 52 2.91 -5.15 -5.77
C VAL A 52 1.99 -4.38 -6.71
N ARG A 53 1.52 -5.05 -7.76
CA ARG A 53 0.37 -4.61 -8.57
C ARG A 53 -0.90 -5.07 -7.87
N ARG A 54 -1.83 -4.14 -7.61
CA ARG A 54 -3.08 -4.45 -6.90
C ARG A 54 -4.12 -4.93 -7.89
N VAL A 55 -5.05 -5.74 -7.42
CA VAL A 55 -6.25 -6.10 -8.17
C VAL A 55 -7.38 -5.19 -7.73
N VAL A 56 -8.14 -4.61 -8.64
CA VAL A 56 -9.23 -3.67 -8.32
C VAL A 56 -10.50 -3.99 -9.11
N THR A 57 -11.67 -3.91 -8.46
CA THR A 57 -12.97 -3.98 -9.15
C THR A 57 -13.30 -2.67 -9.86
N ARG A 58 -12.67 -2.41 -11.01
CA ARG A 58 -13.07 -1.29 -11.89
C ARG A 58 -13.26 -1.79 -13.31
N ALA A 59 -14.20 -1.18 -14.04
CA ALA A 59 -14.20 -1.32 -15.50
C ALA A 59 -12.83 -0.90 -16.04
N ALA A 60 -12.30 -1.62 -17.02
CA ALA A 60 -11.02 -1.34 -17.65
C ALA A 60 -11.07 0.01 -18.41
N ALA A 61 -10.98 1.12 -17.67
CA ALA A 61 -10.79 2.44 -18.25
C ALA A 61 -9.30 2.58 -18.53
N GLY A 62 -8.97 2.70 -19.82
CA GLY A 62 -7.63 2.59 -20.40
C GLY A 62 -6.61 3.67 -20.03
N ASP A 63 -6.70 4.30 -18.86
CA ASP A 63 -5.57 5.00 -18.28
C ASP A 63 -5.73 5.23 -16.76
N ALA A 64 -4.58 5.45 -16.11
CA ALA A 64 -4.34 5.73 -14.71
C ALA A 64 -4.31 4.52 -13.75
N GLU A 65 -3.06 4.14 -13.43
CA GLU A 65 -2.53 3.22 -12.41
C GLU A 65 -2.30 1.76 -12.87
N GLU A 66 -1.10 1.22 -12.59
CA GLU A 66 -0.73 -0.19 -12.83
C GLU A 66 -1.42 -1.13 -11.83
N HIS A 67 -2.68 -1.42 -12.07
CA HIS A 67 -3.46 -2.43 -11.36
C HIS A 67 -4.03 -3.44 -12.36
N ASP A 68 -4.22 -4.67 -11.90
CA ASP A 68 -4.99 -5.65 -12.65
C ASP A 68 -6.48 -5.42 -12.35
N THR A 69 -7.32 -5.39 -13.39
CA THR A 69 -8.74 -5.10 -13.23
C THR A 69 -9.55 -6.37 -13.38
N LEU A 70 -10.37 -6.68 -12.38
CA LEU A 70 -11.39 -7.73 -12.46
C LEU A 70 -12.77 -7.09 -12.39
N ASP A 71 -13.76 -7.69 -13.05
CA ASP A 71 -15.15 -7.37 -12.72
C ASP A 71 -15.53 -7.98 -11.35
N GLU A 72 -16.67 -7.56 -10.81
CA GLU A 72 -17.16 -8.03 -9.50
C GLU A 72 -17.30 -9.55 -9.42
N ARG A 73 -17.71 -10.21 -10.51
CA ARG A 73 -17.92 -11.65 -10.55
C ARG A 73 -16.59 -12.40 -10.55
N ALA A 74 -15.64 -11.95 -11.35
CA ALA A 74 -14.30 -12.51 -11.44
C ALA A 74 -13.52 -12.28 -10.12
N PHE A 75 -13.69 -11.12 -9.49
CA PHE A 75 -13.09 -10.85 -8.18
C PHE A 75 -13.65 -11.77 -7.10
N ALA A 76 -14.97 -11.99 -7.07
CA ALA A 76 -15.58 -12.93 -6.13
C ALA A 76 -15.07 -14.37 -6.34
N ALA A 77 -15.01 -14.84 -7.59
CA ALA A 77 -14.46 -16.17 -7.89
C ALA A 77 -12.97 -16.31 -7.53
N ALA A 78 -12.17 -15.25 -7.74
CA ALA A 78 -10.76 -15.23 -7.34
C ALA A 78 -10.60 -15.25 -5.82
N LEU A 79 -11.49 -14.56 -5.09
CA LEU A 79 -11.52 -14.58 -3.63
C LEU A 79 -11.86 -15.99 -3.11
N GLU A 80 -12.92 -16.61 -3.64
CA GLU A 80 -13.36 -17.97 -3.27
C GLU A 80 -12.30 -19.04 -3.54
N SER A 81 -11.47 -18.85 -4.57
CA SER A 81 -10.38 -19.76 -4.91
C SER A 81 -9.08 -19.50 -4.12
N GLY A 82 -9.05 -18.50 -3.22
CA GLY A 82 -7.87 -18.18 -2.43
C GLY A 82 -6.75 -17.47 -3.21
N ALA A 83 -7.08 -16.79 -4.31
CA ALA A 83 -6.10 -16.13 -5.19
C ALA A 83 -5.46 -14.87 -4.57
N PHE A 84 -5.93 -14.40 -3.42
CA PHE A 84 -5.47 -13.18 -2.77
C PHE A 84 -4.86 -13.45 -1.39
N SER A 85 -3.78 -12.73 -1.07
CA SER A 85 -3.23 -12.66 0.27
C SER A 85 -4.05 -11.75 1.18
N LEU A 86 -4.50 -10.63 0.61
CA LEU A 86 -5.20 -9.56 1.29
C LEU A 86 -6.28 -9.00 0.38
N HIS A 87 -7.42 -8.60 0.93
CA HIS A 87 -8.44 -7.84 0.22
C HIS A 87 -9.12 -6.82 1.15
N TRP A 88 -9.66 -5.75 0.57
CA TRP A 88 -10.36 -4.71 1.32
C TRP A 88 -11.30 -3.90 0.42
N ASP A 89 -12.28 -3.24 1.04
CA ASP A 89 -13.19 -2.31 0.38
C ASP A 89 -12.75 -0.87 0.62
N ALA A 90 -12.76 -0.05 -0.44
CA ALA A 90 -12.54 1.38 -0.34
C ALA A 90 -13.25 2.12 -1.49
N HIS A 91 -13.88 3.26 -1.19
CA HIS A 91 -14.50 4.11 -2.21
C HIS A 91 -15.50 3.39 -3.14
N GLY A 92 -16.21 2.38 -2.63
CA GLY A 92 -17.18 1.59 -3.40
C GLY A 92 -16.55 0.58 -4.36
N LEU A 93 -15.24 0.36 -4.28
CA LEU A 93 -14.52 -0.67 -5.03
C LEU A 93 -13.88 -1.66 -4.06
N ARG A 94 -13.61 -2.87 -4.57
CA ARG A 94 -12.82 -3.88 -3.88
C ARG A 94 -11.40 -3.89 -4.42
N TYR A 95 -10.46 -4.13 -3.52
CA TYR A 95 -9.05 -4.19 -3.80
C TYR A 95 -8.49 -5.49 -3.24
N ALA A 96 -7.47 -6.03 -3.89
CA ALA A 96 -6.73 -7.17 -3.37
C ALA A 96 -5.25 -7.11 -3.71
N LEU A 97 -4.45 -7.82 -2.92
CA LEU A 97 -3.08 -8.18 -3.25
C LEU A 97 -3.03 -9.67 -3.64
N PRO A 98 -2.35 -10.02 -4.75
CA PRO A 98 -2.28 -11.41 -5.21
C PRO A 98 -1.55 -12.30 -4.20
N LYS A 99 -1.88 -13.60 -4.19
CA LYS A 99 -1.28 -14.59 -3.30
C LYS A 99 0.25 -14.70 -3.42
N SER A 100 0.81 -14.30 -4.56
CA SER A 100 2.26 -14.24 -4.79
C SER A 100 3.00 -13.34 -3.80
N VAL A 101 2.31 -12.38 -3.17
CA VAL A 101 2.89 -11.55 -2.11
C VAL A 101 3.42 -12.40 -0.96
N ASP A 102 2.68 -13.42 -0.53
CA ASP A 102 3.11 -14.28 0.57
C ASP A 102 4.40 -15.01 0.21
N HIS A 103 4.51 -15.51 -1.03
CA HIS A 103 5.71 -16.17 -1.54
C HIS A 103 6.93 -15.24 -1.55
N HIS A 104 6.76 -13.97 -1.96
CA HIS A 104 7.85 -13.01 -1.92
C HIS A 104 8.32 -12.73 -0.50
N VAL A 105 7.41 -12.59 0.47
CA VAL A 105 7.80 -12.40 1.88
C VAL A 105 8.45 -13.67 2.44
N GLU A 106 7.96 -14.86 2.12
CA GLU A 106 8.59 -16.13 2.55
C GLU A 106 10.01 -16.29 2.00
N ASN A 107 10.30 -15.78 0.81
CA ASN A 107 11.63 -15.83 0.20
C ASN A 107 12.53 -14.64 0.56
N GLY A 108 12.26 -13.92 1.65
CA GLY A 108 13.14 -12.84 2.11
C GLY A 108 13.04 -11.52 1.34
N SER A 109 12.08 -11.38 0.42
CA SER A 109 11.93 -10.14 -0.36
C SER A 109 11.33 -9.00 0.47
N VAL A 110 11.64 -7.77 0.08
CA VAL A 110 10.96 -6.56 0.52
C VAL A 110 9.77 -6.32 -0.41
N VAL A 111 8.57 -6.64 0.08
CA VAL A 111 7.31 -6.41 -0.64
C VAL A 111 6.83 -5.00 -0.36
N VAL A 112 6.56 -4.22 -1.40
CA VAL A 112 6.10 -2.83 -1.30
C VAL A 112 4.70 -2.70 -1.89
N ALA A 113 3.72 -2.29 -1.06
CA ALA A 113 2.32 -2.24 -1.47
C ALA A 113 1.59 -0.97 -1.01
N ASN A 114 0.84 -0.35 -1.92
CA ASN A 114 -0.08 0.76 -1.63
C ASN A 114 -1.39 0.21 -1.04
N VAL A 115 -1.63 0.40 0.24
CA VAL A 115 -2.79 -0.20 0.93
C VAL A 115 -3.69 0.85 1.57
N SER A 116 -4.89 0.43 1.97
CA SER A 116 -5.74 1.23 2.85
C SER A 116 -5.24 1.16 4.29
N ARG A 117 -5.44 2.24 5.05
CA ARG A 117 -5.18 2.26 6.50
C ARG A 117 -6.00 1.21 7.26
N SER A 118 -7.17 0.83 6.74
CA SER A 118 -8.01 -0.21 7.35
C SER A 118 -7.31 -1.56 7.45
N LEU A 119 -6.39 -1.87 6.53
CA LEU A 119 -5.63 -3.12 6.54
C LEU A 119 -4.50 -3.17 7.56
N LEU A 120 -4.06 -2.02 8.10
CA LEU A 120 -2.83 -1.98 8.91
C LEU A 120 -2.93 -2.81 10.20
N ARG A 121 -4.13 -2.93 10.76
CA ARG A 121 -4.37 -3.74 11.98
C ARG A 121 -4.18 -5.24 11.73
N ASP A 122 -4.40 -5.68 10.49
CA ASP A 122 -4.39 -7.08 10.12
C ASP A 122 -3.02 -7.56 9.64
N LEU A 123 -2.19 -6.64 9.11
CA LEU A 123 -0.88 -6.98 8.54
C LEU A 123 0.02 -7.75 9.52
N GLY A 124 0.04 -7.37 10.81
CA GLY A 124 0.90 -8.00 11.82
C GLY A 124 0.53 -9.46 12.14
N SER A 125 -0.70 -9.88 11.83
CA SER A 125 -1.12 -11.27 11.95
C SER A 125 -0.66 -12.16 10.79
N ILE A 126 -0.31 -11.54 9.66
CA ILE A 126 0.07 -12.22 8.42
C ILE A 126 1.59 -12.17 8.21
N TYR A 127 2.19 -11.01 8.43
CA TYR A 127 3.61 -10.75 8.23
C TYR A 127 4.24 -10.31 9.56
N ALA A 128 5.33 -10.95 9.96
CA ALA A 128 5.99 -10.64 11.22
C ALA A 128 6.75 -9.32 11.17
N ASN A 129 7.22 -8.94 9.98
CA ASN A 129 8.01 -7.74 9.76
C ASN A 129 7.24 -6.78 8.86
N VAL A 130 6.66 -5.74 9.46
CA VAL A 130 5.87 -4.73 8.75
C VAL A 130 6.49 -3.35 8.96
N THR A 131 6.73 -2.63 7.87
CA THR A 131 7.09 -1.21 7.90
C THR A 131 5.94 -0.41 7.31
N VAL A 132 5.30 0.43 8.12
CA VAL A 132 4.25 1.33 7.64
C VAL A 132 4.87 2.68 7.29
N VAL A 133 4.72 3.12 6.05
CA VAL A 133 5.12 4.44 5.57
C VAL A 133 3.88 5.28 5.32
N HIS A 134 3.72 6.35 6.08
CA HIS A 134 2.63 7.30 5.88
C HIS A 134 3.12 8.48 5.04
N LEU A 135 2.75 8.47 3.76
CA LEU A 135 3.02 9.55 2.83
C LEU A 135 2.02 10.68 3.02
N SER A 136 2.51 11.86 3.35
CA SER A 136 1.74 13.07 3.59
C SER A 136 2.12 14.17 2.59
N ALA A 137 1.31 15.22 2.51
CA ALA A 137 1.66 16.49 1.90
C ALA A 137 0.85 17.58 2.61
N SER A 138 1.29 18.83 2.51
CA SER A 138 0.61 19.95 3.13
C SER A 138 -0.83 20.06 2.61
N PRO A 139 -1.78 20.56 3.43
CA PRO A 139 -3.17 20.74 2.99
C PRO A 139 -3.30 21.54 1.70
N GLU A 140 -2.48 22.59 1.54
CA GLU A 140 -2.42 23.42 0.33
C GLU A 140 -2.00 22.63 -0.92
N VAL A 141 -0.97 21.78 -0.78
CA VAL A 141 -0.49 20.92 -1.87
C VAL A 141 -1.53 19.87 -2.23
N LEU A 142 -2.16 19.25 -1.23
CA LEU A 142 -3.23 18.27 -1.44
C LEU A 142 -4.44 18.92 -2.13
N ALA A 143 -4.89 20.09 -1.67
CA ALA A 143 -5.99 20.83 -2.27
C ALA A 143 -5.71 21.15 -3.74
N ARG A 144 -4.51 21.69 -4.04
CA ARG A 144 -4.08 21.98 -5.42
C ARG A 144 -4.08 20.72 -6.29
N ARG A 145 -3.55 19.59 -5.78
CA ARG A 145 -3.50 18.32 -6.53
C ARG A 145 -4.88 17.70 -6.73
N LEU A 146 -5.80 17.85 -5.78
CA LEU A 146 -7.19 17.38 -5.91
C LEU A 146 -7.97 18.25 -6.90
N ALA A 147 -7.83 19.59 -6.82
CA ALA A 147 -8.47 20.52 -7.74
C ALA A 147 -8.07 20.28 -9.20
N MET A 148 -6.79 19.98 -9.47
CA MET A 148 -6.32 19.64 -10.83
C MET A 148 -6.99 18.39 -11.43
N ARG A 149 -7.57 17.51 -10.62
CA ARG A 149 -8.30 16.33 -11.12
C ARG A 149 -9.71 16.67 -11.60
N GLY A 150 -10.25 17.83 -11.23
CA GLY A 150 -11.52 18.37 -11.74
C GLY A 150 -12.78 17.59 -11.36
N ARG A 151 -12.75 16.78 -10.29
CA ARG A 151 -13.86 15.89 -9.89
C ARG A 151 -14.62 16.32 -8.63
N GLU A 152 -14.15 17.35 -7.93
CA GLU A 152 -14.65 17.76 -6.60
C GLU A 152 -14.61 19.30 -6.50
N ASP A 153 -15.58 19.90 -5.81
CA ASP A 153 -15.59 21.34 -5.49
C ASP A 153 -14.72 21.62 -4.24
N ALA A 154 -14.38 22.89 -4.00
CA ALA A 154 -13.48 23.31 -2.92
C ALA A 154 -13.96 22.87 -1.52
N SER A 155 -15.27 22.89 -1.28
CA SER A 155 -15.88 22.47 -0.01
C SER A 155 -15.72 20.96 0.25
N ASP A 156 -15.87 20.12 -0.78
CA ASP A 156 -15.66 18.68 -0.72
C ASP A 156 -14.18 18.34 -0.46
N ILE A 157 -13.27 19.09 -1.10
CA ILE A 157 -11.82 18.97 -0.89
C ILE A 157 -11.46 19.28 0.56
N GLU A 158 -11.97 20.37 1.13
CA GLU A 158 -11.67 20.77 2.50
C GLU A 158 -12.15 19.73 3.53
N GLU A 159 -13.39 19.25 3.42
CA GLU A 159 -13.92 18.23 4.32
C GLU A 159 -13.15 16.89 4.18
N ARG A 160 -12.67 16.57 2.97
CA ARG A 160 -11.81 15.41 2.75
C ARG A 160 -10.44 15.56 3.41
N LEU A 161 -9.84 16.75 3.39
CA LEU A 161 -8.57 17.03 4.06
C LEU A 161 -8.71 16.94 5.59
N ARG A 162 -9.80 17.49 6.14
CA ARG A 162 -10.10 17.42 7.58
C ARG A 162 -10.25 15.98 8.08
N ARG A 163 -11.02 15.15 7.37
CA ARG A 163 -11.15 13.70 7.66
C ARG A 163 -9.81 12.97 7.56
N SER A 164 -8.99 13.35 6.58
CA SER A 164 -7.67 12.74 6.37
C SER A 164 -6.73 13.01 7.54
N ALA A 165 -6.67 14.26 8.01
CA ALA A 165 -5.81 14.70 9.12
C ALA A 165 -6.13 13.96 10.43
N LYS A 166 -7.43 13.81 10.78
CA LYS A 166 -7.84 13.06 11.98
C LYS A 166 -7.33 11.62 11.96
N ALA A 167 -7.40 10.97 10.81
CA ALA A 167 -6.97 9.58 10.65
C ALA A 167 -5.43 9.41 10.50
N VAL A 168 -4.64 10.50 10.46
CA VAL A 168 -3.17 10.42 10.58
C VAL A 168 -2.76 10.28 12.05
N ALA A 169 -3.48 10.93 12.96
CA ALA A 169 -3.19 10.92 14.39
C ALA A 169 -3.33 9.52 15.05
N GLU A 170 -3.85 8.53 14.32
CA GLU A 170 -4.04 7.16 14.80
C GLU A 170 -2.89 6.22 14.38
N LEU A 171 -1.80 6.74 13.78
CA LEU A 171 -0.69 5.96 13.21
C LEU A 171 0.63 6.10 14.00
N ASP A 172 0.61 5.83 15.31
CA ASP A 172 1.75 6.09 16.21
C ASP A 172 3.08 5.39 15.83
N ALA A 173 3.03 4.28 15.08
CA ALA A 173 4.22 3.51 14.68
C ALA A 173 4.66 3.71 13.21
N ALA A 174 4.02 4.62 12.46
CA ALA A 174 4.32 4.81 11.05
C ALA A 174 5.52 5.75 10.82
N VAL A 175 6.32 5.44 9.80
CA VAL A 175 7.35 6.36 9.30
C VAL A 175 6.67 7.46 8.49
N MET A 176 6.74 8.69 9.00
CA MET A 176 6.15 9.86 8.36
C MET A 176 7.04 10.36 7.23
N LEU A 177 6.49 10.44 6.01
CA LEU A 177 7.20 10.94 4.83
C LEU A 177 6.41 12.09 4.21
N ASP A 178 7.01 13.28 4.14
CA ASP A 178 6.40 14.46 3.53
C ASP A 178 6.78 14.56 2.04
N ASN A 179 5.76 14.65 1.19
CA ASN A 179 5.84 14.83 -0.26
C ASN A 179 5.23 16.17 -0.72
N SER A 180 5.38 17.21 0.10
CA SER A 180 5.01 18.59 -0.25
C SER A 180 5.98 19.24 -1.24
N GLY A 181 7.26 18.84 -1.20
CA GLY A 181 8.33 19.37 -2.03
C GLY A 181 8.58 18.58 -3.32
N PRO A 182 9.78 18.72 -3.93
CA PRO A 182 10.23 17.94 -5.07
C PRO A 182 10.18 16.43 -4.79
N VAL A 183 9.77 15.66 -5.81
CA VAL A 183 9.57 14.20 -5.71
C VAL A 183 10.85 13.47 -5.29
N GLU A 184 12.00 13.99 -5.70
CA GLU A 184 13.32 13.40 -5.45
C GLU A 184 13.63 13.34 -3.95
N ILE A 185 13.17 14.33 -3.18
CA ILE A 185 13.43 14.40 -1.73
C ILE A 185 12.68 13.27 -1.03
N ALA A 186 11.37 13.17 -1.26
CA ALA A 186 10.56 12.13 -0.66
C ALA A 186 10.91 10.75 -1.23
N GLY A 187 11.19 10.66 -2.52
CA GLY A 187 11.57 9.44 -3.21
C GLY A 187 12.88 8.85 -2.71
N ASN A 188 13.93 9.67 -2.56
CA ASN A 188 15.21 9.19 -2.03
C ASN A 188 15.10 8.76 -0.56
N ARG A 189 14.31 9.48 0.25
CA ARG A 189 14.00 9.05 1.63
C ARG A 189 13.25 7.73 1.67
N PHE A 190 12.30 7.53 0.75
CA PHE A 190 11.58 6.26 0.63
C PHE A 190 12.51 5.11 0.24
N ILE A 191 13.42 5.32 -0.72
CA ILE A 191 14.45 4.32 -1.07
C ILE A 191 15.30 3.96 0.14
N ALA A 192 15.74 4.94 0.93
CA ALA A 192 16.50 4.66 2.16
C ALA A 192 15.71 3.82 3.19
N ILE A 193 14.38 3.94 3.24
CA ILE A 193 13.52 3.06 4.06
C ILE A 193 13.54 1.64 3.49
N LEU A 194 13.40 1.49 2.17
CA LEU A 194 13.45 0.19 1.49
C LEU A 194 14.80 -0.50 1.69
N GLU A 195 15.90 0.23 1.63
CA GLU A 195 17.25 -0.31 1.86
C GLU A 195 17.42 -0.81 3.30
N LYS A 196 16.89 -0.11 4.30
CA LYS A 196 16.87 -0.60 5.69
C LYS A 196 16.03 -1.86 5.83
N ALA A 197 14.88 -1.92 5.15
CA ALA A 197 14.04 -3.12 5.13
C ALA A 197 14.76 -4.30 4.48
N ALA A 198 15.50 -4.08 3.38
CA ALA A 198 16.28 -5.12 2.71
C ALA A 198 17.44 -5.62 3.59
N ALA A 199 18.16 -4.71 4.26
CA ALA A 199 19.21 -5.07 5.20
C ALA A 199 18.67 -5.90 6.38
N PHE A 200 17.47 -5.57 6.87
CA PHE A 200 16.79 -6.34 7.90
C PHE A 200 16.39 -7.75 7.40
N ALA A 201 15.77 -7.83 6.21
CA ALA A 201 15.36 -9.10 5.61
C ALA A 201 16.55 -10.06 5.41
N ALA A 202 17.68 -9.54 4.92
CA ALA A 202 18.91 -10.32 4.72
C ALA A 202 19.48 -10.92 6.03
N ILE A 203 19.20 -10.32 7.19
CA ILE A 203 19.57 -10.87 8.49
C ILE A 203 18.57 -11.95 8.91
N CYS A 204 17.27 -11.75 8.66
CA CYS A 204 16.22 -12.72 8.99
C CYS A 204 16.32 -14.01 8.17
N GLU A 205 16.77 -13.95 6.92
CA GLU A 205 16.99 -15.14 6.08
C GLU A 205 18.08 -16.08 6.65
N GLN A 206 18.96 -15.57 7.50
CA GLN A 206 20.10 -16.31 8.07
C GLN A 206 19.81 -17.01 9.41
N ILE A 207 18.58 -16.87 9.94
CA ILE A 207 18.15 -17.39 11.25
C ILE A 207 17.11 -18.49 11.07
#